data_AF-K5ZVR1-F1
#
_entry.id   AF-K5ZVR1-F1
#
_cell.length_a   1.000
_cell.length_b   1.000
_cell.length_c   1.000
_cell.angle_alpha   90.00
_cell.angle_beta   90.00
_cell.angle_gamma   90.00
#
_symmetry.space_group_name_H-M   'P 1'
#
loop_
_entity.id
_entity.type
_entity.pdbx_description
1 polymer ?
#
loop_
_entity_poly.entity_id
_entity_poly.type
_entity_poly.pdbx_seq_one_letter_code
_entity_poly.pdbx_strand_id
1 'polypeptide(L)'
;MIRIDHLSFEFTASNEPFAHGLYAGWDAFYHNCFERVVEECCSTYDRGQVLHEIERLELDLGVIPEDELYREFPRRLREELLKALPSRDAYTLDEMEKSAVSRRDNLLFFLKYGFPKPEWANMDFNPGKEAEWLLSQSATLYTSFIGQVSLLCLEQGYALHRLLWQLECEEMHLRVYATALAAPSAGLREKHRFLALMLEERPGIPVRFIHRVGSDEELQGMAALLESSTIRQLMHTEMREHAEVDLPPYWHYLYEWLIQYYPFNGLAVFGGKSEFIRHLHHHLLIFIRKRNDSPYLSKTELTRSFLLEVFGPAYYKEVLNAIYGLQPHNADGSPTYNGYLNQELYRIFMQLSLLEQPAPYLTTILKENTRSDAYKQAVLIMTVRQQPEMIVDWLKKEASKYNTQFSLLSQWMDDRAIHRLLATFSFTVLETIERVKAYLKQQGTGIAWLQHLTEAQCQSVLHQAMLRWIATGKVNQPDAMIVLLRLIYLEVTGSDSDGGTSVESWIETFLQMESPSSSTRKHENKEVYIQLLQTILADSTLPEGAKQRAVAEFWEVYREDYAEVTTLLQSHHLLLEVTRWTNQYTKEEIIRRRTMQVFSAEQASILLPFFA
;
A
#
# COMPACT_ATOMS: atom_id res chain seq x y z
N MET A 1 -54.14 -21.07 -5.87
CA MET A 1 -54.99 -21.02 -4.66
C MET A 1 -56.14 -20.09 -4.94
N ILE A 2 -57.38 -20.52 -4.66
CA ILE A 2 -58.58 -19.71 -4.84
C ILE A 2 -58.91 -19.02 -3.51
N ARG A 3 -59.15 -17.71 -3.53
CA ARG A 3 -59.56 -16.94 -2.36
C ARG A 3 -60.77 -16.10 -2.73
N ILE A 4 -61.81 -16.17 -1.89
CA ILE A 4 -63.03 -15.38 -2.01
C ILE A 4 -63.17 -14.58 -0.72
N ASP A 5 -63.03 -13.26 -0.80
CA ASP A 5 -63.09 -12.38 0.38
C ASP A 5 -64.51 -12.16 0.86
N HIS A 6 -65.47 -12.04 -0.06
CA HIS A 6 -66.88 -11.90 0.24
C HIS A 6 -67.72 -12.70 -0.73
N LEU A 7 -68.69 -13.44 -0.18
CA LEU A 7 -69.64 -14.23 -0.94
C LEU A 7 -71.03 -14.03 -0.35
N SER A 8 -71.99 -13.71 -1.20
CA SER A 8 -73.39 -13.58 -0.87
C SER A 8 -74.23 -14.47 -1.78
N PHE A 9 -75.29 -15.07 -1.21
CA PHE A 9 -76.30 -15.81 -1.97
C PHE A 9 -77.64 -15.12 -1.78
N GLU A 10 -78.27 -14.74 -2.89
CA GLU A 10 -79.60 -14.13 -2.89
C GLU A 10 -80.62 -15.15 -3.38
N PHE A 11 -81.21 -15.90 -2.44
CA PHE A 11 -82.26 -16.87 -2.73
C PHE A 11 -83.63 -16.33 -2.35
N THR A 12 -84.60 -16.49 -3.26
CA THR A 12 -86.02 -16.28 -2.99
C THR A 12 -86.74 -17.60 -3.19
N ALA A 13 -87.26 -18.18 -2.11
CA ALA A 13 -88.02 -19.43 -2.13
C ALA A 13 -89.49 -19.17 -1.77
N SER A 14 -90.42 -19.86 -2.43
CA SER A 14 -91.86 -19.75 -2.18
C SER A 14 -92.37 -20.74 -1.13
N ASN A 15 -91.60 -21.79 -0.85
CA ASN A 15 -91.93 -22.87 0.07
C ASN A 15 -91.10 -22.79 1.37
N GLU A 16 -91.77 -22.48 2.46
CA GLU A 16 -91.13 -22.29 3.77
C GLU A 16 -90.45 -23.56 4.34
N PRO A 17 -91.07 -24.76 4.30
CA PRO A 17 -90.40 -26.01 4.67
C PRO A 17 -89.07 -26.28 3.93
N PHE A 18 -89.04 -25.97 2.63
CA PHE A 18 -87.83 -26.13 1.83
C PHE A 18 -86.73 -25.16 2.27
N ALA A 19 -87.08 -23.88 2.46
CA ALA A 19 -86.14 -22.87 2.94
C ALA A 19 -85.54 -23.27 4.30
N HIS A 20 -86.37 -23.73 5.25
CA HIS A 20 -85.89 -24.21 6.55
C HIS A 20 -84.94 -25.42 6.43
N GLY A 21 -85.25 -26.35 5.53
CA GLY A 21 -84.39 -27.50 5.23
C GLY A 21 -83.04 -27.09 4.62
N LEU A 22 -83.03 -26.12 3.71
CA LEU A 22 -81.80 -25.58 3.12
C LEU A 22 -80.94 -24.86 4.17
N TYR A 23 -81.55 -24.09 5.08
CA TYR A 23 -80.83 -23.47 6.20
C TYR A 23 -80.21 -24.51 7.14
N ALA A 24 -80.95 -25.58 7.48
CA ALA A 24 -80.44 -26.64 8.33
C ALA A 24 -79.32 -27.47 7.67
N GLY A 25 -79.37 -27.63 6.34
CA GLY A 25 -78.39 -28.36 5.54
C GLY A 25 -77.37 -27.49 4.81
N TRP A 26 -77.23 -26.22 5.21
CA TRP A 26 -76.48 -25.21 4.44
C TRP A 26 -75.04 -25.62 4.18
N ASP A 27 -74.33 -26.14 5.18
CA ASP A 27 -72.93 -26.53 5.05
C ASP A 27 -72.74 -27.64 3.98
N ALA A 28 -73.67 -28.59 3.93
CA ALA A 28 -73.63 -29.67 2.94
C ALA A 28 -73.97 -29.16 1.53
N PHE A 29 -74.91 -28.23 1.41
CA PHE A 29 -75.20 -27.56 0.14
C PHE A 29 -73.98 -26.74 -0.32
N TYR A 30 -73.41 -25.93 0.56
CA TYR A 30 -72.25 -25.09 0.27
C TYR A 30 -71.08 -25.92 -0.25
N HIS A 31 -70.70 -26.97 0.47
CA HIS A 31 -69.57 -27.81 0.08
C HIS A 31 -69.80 -28.54 -1.25
N ASN A 32 -70.96 -29.20 -1.41
CA ASN A 32 -71.20 -30.08 -2.55
C ASN A 32 -71.65 -29.34 -3.81
N CYS A 33 -72.39 -28.23 -3.66
CA CYS A 33 -73.05 -27.55 -4.77
C CYS A 33 -72.33 -26.25 -5.18
N PHE A 34 -71.62 -25.59 -4.27
CA PHE A 34 -70.88 -24.36 -4.55
C PHE A 34 -69.37 -24.60 -4.58
N GLU A 35 -68.77 -24.97 -3.44
CA GLU A 35 -67.32 -25.03 -3.25
C GLU A 35 -66.66 -25.95 -4.27
N ARG A 36 -67.19 -27.18 -4.42
CA ARG A 36 -66.65 -28.16 -5.39
C ARG A 36 -66.73 -27.66 -6.83
N VAL A 37 -67.79 -26.95 -7.21
CA VAL A 37 -67.97 -26.45 -8.57
C VAL A 37 -67.01 -25.30 -8.85
N VAL A 38 -66.85 -24.38 -7.90
CA VAL A 38 -65.91 -23.26 -7.99
C VAL A 38 -64.48 -23.78 -8.06
N GLU A 39 -64.12 -24.72 -7.19
CA GLU A 39 -62.81 -25.36 -7.19
C GLU A 39 -62.52 -26.05 -8.53
N GLU A 40 -63.45 -26.86 -9.03
CA GLU A 40 -63.32 -27.51 -10.34
C GLU A 40 -63.10 -26.51 -11.48
N CYS A 41 -63.88 -25.42 -11.54
CA CYS A 41 -63.76 -24.41 -12.60
C CYS A 41 -62.44 -23.62 -12.50
N CYS A 42 -62.11 -23.15 -11.30
CA CYS A 42 -60.98 -22.27 -11.07
C CYS A 42 -59.64 -23.02 -10.99
N SER A 43 -59.62 -24.33 -10.70
CA SER A 43 -58.41 -25.17 -10.72
C SER A 43 -57.66 -25.14 -12.05
N THR A 44 -58.34 -24.79 -13.14
CA THR A 44 -57.74 -24.65 -14.47
C THR A 44 -56.80 -23.43 -14.58
N TYR A 45 -56.99 -22.43 -13.70
CA TYR A 45 -56.18 -21.21 -13.59
C TYR A 45 -55.05 -21.33 -12.56
N ASP A 46 -54.98 -22.41 -11.79
CA ASP A 46 -53.88 -22.68 -10.83
C ASP A 46 -52.53 -23.01 -11.53
N ARG A 47 -52.43 -22.81 -12.85
CA ARG A 47 -51.24 -23.12 -13.65
C ARG A 47 -50.58 -21.84 -14.14
N GLY A 48 -49.34 -21.64 -13.69
CA GLY A 48 -48.54 -20.45 -14.01
C GLY A 48 -48.55 -19.50 -12.82
N GLN A 49 -47.39 -18.87 -12.54
CA GLN A 49 -47.22 -17.94 -11.44
C GLN A 49 -47.88 -16.58 -11.76
N VAL A 50 -49.20 -16.60 -11.98
CA VAL A 50 -50.02 -15.46 -12.38
C VAL A 50 -51.16 -15.29 -11.40
N LEU A 51 -51.38 -14.07 -10.95
CA LEU A 51 -52.49 -13.71 -10.08
C LEU A 51 -53.67 -13.23 -10.94
N HIS A 52 -54.82 -13.89 -10.78
CA HIS A 52 -56.09 -13.45 -11.35
C HIS A 52 -56.94 -12.81 -10.25
N GLU A 53 -57.24 -11.53 -10.40
CA GLU A 53 -58.07 -10.77 -9.46
C GLU A 53 -59.36 -10.34 -10.15
N ILE A 54 -60.50 -10.67 -9.54
CA ILE A 54 -61.83 -10.26 -10.00
C ILE A 54 -62.46 -9.46 -8.87
N GLU A 55 -62.65 -8.15 -9.07
CA GLU A 55 -63.16 -7.25 -8.03
C GLU A 55 -64.60 -7.59 -7.62
N ARG A 56 -65.45 -7.92 -8.59
CA ARG A 56 -66.87 -8.29 -8.36
C ARG A 56 -67.33 -9.24 -9.44
N LEU A 57 -67.93 -10.35 -9.02
CA LEU A 57 -68.55 -11.34 -9.90
C LEU A 57 -70.01 -11.52 -9.51
N GLU A 58 -70.92 -11.11 -10.39
CA GLU A 58 -72.35 -11.30 -10.21
C GLU A 58 -72.85 -12.38 -11.16
N LEU A 59 -73.44 -13.42 -10.60
CA LEU A 59 -73.94 -14.56 -11.36
C LEU A 59 -75.43 -14.69 -11.15
N ASP A 60 -76.19 -14.56 -12.23
CA ASP A 60 -77.61 -14.84 -12.25
C ASP A 60 -77.85 -16.27 -12.74
N LEU A 61 -78.27 -17.16 -11.83
CA LEU A 61 -78.55 -18.56 -12.14
C LEU A 61 -80.01 -18.77 -12.62
N GLY A 62 -80.80 -17.69 -12.67
CA GLY A 62 -82.21 -17.70 -13.01
C GLY A 62 -83.07 -18.50 -12.04
N VAL A 63 -84.27 -18.87 -12.50
CA VAL A 63 -85.23 -19.63 -11.68
C VAL A 63 -84.89 -21.12 -11.73
N ILE A 64 -84.63 -21.72 -10.56
CA ILE A 64 -84.35 -23.14 -10.38
C ILE A 64 -85.51 -23.77 -9.57
N PRO A 65 -86.16 -24.84 -10.05
CA PRO A 65 -87.18 -25.56 -9.28
C PRO A 65 -86.61 -26.11 -7.96
N GLU A 66 -87.34 -25.95 -6.86
CA GLU A 66 -86.89 -26.33 -5.51
C GLU A 66 -86.57 -27.83 -5.38
N ASP A 67 -87.30 -28.68 -6.10
CA ASP A 67 -87.11 -30.14 -6.17
C ASP A 67 -85.85 -30.56 -6.92
N GLU A 68 -85.35 -29.71 -7.82
CA GLU A 68 -84.15 -29.95 -8.62
C GLU A 68 -82.93 -29.15 -8.16
N LEU A 69 -83.05 -28.34 -7.09
CA LEU A 69 -82.00 -27.38 -6.67
C LEU A 69 -80.61 -28.02 -6.60
N TYR A 70 -80.45 -29.13 -5.88
CA TYR A 70 -79.16 -29.79 -5.68
C TYR A 70 -78.53 -30.32 -6.97
N ARG A 71 -79.32 -30.51 -8.04
CA ARG A 71 -78.83 -31.00 -9.35
C ARG A 71 -78.59 -29.85 -10.32
N GLU A 72 -79.52 -28.92 -10.42
CA GLU A 72 -79.47 -27.84 -11.41
C GLU A 72 -78.61 -26.66 -10.96
N PHE A 73 -78.53 -26.37 -9.66
CA PHE A 73 -77.67 -25.29 -9.15
C PHE A 73 -76.20 -25.48 -9.51
N PRO A 74 -75.56 -26.65 -9.24
CA PRO A 74 -74.16 -26.87 -9.65
C PRO A 74 -73.94 -26.76 -11.16
N ARG A 75 -74.91 -27.24 -11.96
CA ARG A 75 -74.83 -27.22 -13.42
C ARG A 75 -74.87 -25.79 -13.96
N ARG A 76 -75.85 -24.99 -13.52
CA ARG A 76 -75.99 -23.59 -13.95
C ARG A 76 -74.87 -22.71 -13.42
N LEU A 77 -74.44 -22.94 -12.17
CA LEU A 77 -73.28 -22.24 -11.60
C LEU A 77 -72.03 -22.46 -12.45
N ARG A 78 -71.76 -23.72 -12.85
CA ARG A 78 -70.64 -24.03 -13.76
C ARG A 78 -70.76 -23.29 -15.10
N GLU A 79 -71.94 -23.30 -15.70
CA GLU A 79 -72.18 -22.66 -17.00
C GLU A 79 -71.98 -21.14 -16.95
N GLU A 80 -72.52 -20.47 -15.93
CA GLU A 80 -72.35 -19.02 -15.77
C GLU A 80 -70.94 -18.63 -15.32
N LEU A 81 -70.30 -19.42 -14.45
CA LEU A 81 -68.90 -19.21 -14.08
C LEU A 81 -67.98 -19.27 -15.30
N LEU A 82 -68.09 -20.30 -16.14
CA LEU A 82 -67.24 -20.44 -17.33
C LEU A 82 -67.47 -19.33 -18.36
N LYS A 83 -68.65 -18.71 -18.39
CA LYS A 83 -68.92 -17.52 -19.23
C LYS A 83 -68.31 -16.25 -18.66
N ALA A 84 -68.34 -16.11 -17.33
CA ALA A 84 -67.93 -14.89 -16.65
C ALA A 84 -66.42 -14.86 -16.34
N LEU A 85 -65.77 -16.02 -16.22
CA LEU A 85 -64.33 -16.12 -16.03
C LEU A 85 -63.56 -15.71 -17.30
N PRO A 86 -62.43 -14.99 -17.17
CA PRO A 86 -61.66 -14.52 -18.30
C PRO A 86 -61.09 -15.68 -19.13
N SER A 87 -61.08 -15.55 -20.45
CA SER A 87 -60.55 -16.60 -21.33
C SER A 87 -59.07 -16.85 -21.08
N ARG A 88 -58.68 -18.13 -20.97
CA ARG A 88 -57.33 -18.61 -20.61
C ARG A 88 -56.18 -18.02 -21.44
N ASP A 89 -56.43 -17.67 -22.71
CA ASP A 89 -55.39 -17.26 -23.66
C ASP A 89 -55.35 -15.74 -23.91
N ALA A 90 -56.26 -14.96 -23.32
CA ALA A 90 -56.35 -13.51 -23.51
C ALA A 90 -55.81 -12.76 -22.30
N TYR A 91 -54.50 -12.88 -22.04
CA TYR A 91 -53.85 -11.99 -21.09
C TYR A 91 -53.79 -10.59 -21.70
N THR A 92 -54.45 -9.63 -21.05
CA THR A 92 -54.20 -8.23 -21.37
C THR A 92 -52.82 -7.83 -20.82
N LEU A 93 -52.14 -6.91 -21.49
CA LEU A 93 -50.87 -6.35 -21.01
C LEU A 93 -51.01 -5.77 -19.58
N ASP A 94 -52.18 -5.20 -19.27
CA ASP A 94 -52.51 -4.63 -17.95
C ASP A 94 -52.58 -5.71 -16.85
N GLU A 95 -53.20 -6.86 -17.12
CA GLU A 95 -53.25 -7.99 -16.15
C GLU A 95 -51.88 -8.59 -15.91
N MET A 96 -51.04 -8.70 -16.95
CA MET A 96 -49.66 -9.17 -16.79
C MET A 96 -48.83 -8.21 -15.93
N GLU A 97 -48.99 -6.90 -16.13
CA GLU A 97 -48.29 -5.89 -15.34
C GLU A 97 -48.76 -5.88 -13.88
N LYS A 98 -50.07 -5.93 -13.63
CA LYS A 98 -50.66 -6.05 -12.29
C LYS A 98 -50.18 -7.31 -11.57
N SER A 99 -50.19 -8.45 -12.25
CA SER A 99 -49.68 -9.71 -11.69
C SER A 99 -48.19 -9.61 -11.37
N ALA A 100 -47.39 -8.97 -12.22
CA ALA A 100 -45.95 -8.79 -11.97
C ALA A 100 -45.69 -7.88 -10.76
N VAL A 101 -46.48 -6.81 -10.60
CA VAL A 101 -46.41 -5.91 -9.43
C VAL A 101 -46.80 -6.66 -8.16
N SER A 102 -47.90 -7.42 -8.17
CA SER A 102 -48.33 -8.22 -7.02
C SER A 102 -47.31 -9.29 -6.61
N ARG A 103 -46.65 -9.91 -7.60
CA ARG A 103 -45.59 -10.89 -7.39
C ARG A 103 -44.34 -10.26 -6.75
N ARG A 104 -43.92 -9.09 -7.24
CA ARG A 104 -42.87 -8.27 -6.63
C ARG A 104 -43.20 -7.91 -5.17
N ASP A 105 -44.42 -7.44 -4.94
CA ASP A 105 -44.88 -7.01 -3.61
C ASP A 105 -44.99 -8.18 -2.64
N ASN A 106 -45.29 -9.37 -3.13
CA ASN A 106 -45.23 -10.59 -2.33
C ASN A 106 -43.80 -10.91 -1.89
N LEU A 107 -42.78 -10.76 -2.76
CA LEU A 107 -41.38 -10.95 -2.36
C LEU A 107 -40.94 -9.90 -1.33
N LEU A 108 -41.34 -8.63 -1.49
CA LEU A 108 -41.08 -7.60 -0.49
C LEU A 108 -41.77 -7.91 0.85
N PHE A 109 -43.03 -8.36 0.80
CA PHE A 109 -43.78 -8.80 1.98
C PHE A 109 -43.09 -9.95 2.69
N PHE A 110 -42.60 -10.93 1.94
CA PHE A 110 -41.83 -12.06 2.46
C PHE A 110 -40.55 -11.58 3.16
N LEU A 111 -39.78 -10.67 2.56
CA LEU A 111 -38.58 -10.13 3.19
C LEU A 111 -38.89 -9.41 4.51
N LYS A 112 -40.02 -8.71 4.59
CA LYS A 112 -40.47 -8.02 5.80
C LYS A 112 -40.98 -8.98 6.89
N TYR A 113 -41.86 -9.91 6.56
CA TYR A 113 -42.57 -10.71 7.56
C TYR A 113 -42.06 -12.16 7.71
N GLY A 114 -41.34 -12.67 6.72
CA GLY A 114 -40.75 -14.03 6.72
C GLY A 114 -41.67 -15.12 6.17
N PHE A 115 -42.86 -14.77 5.70
CA PHE A 115 -43.81 -15.68 5.06
C PHE A 115 -44.47 -14.97 3.85
N PRO A 116 -44.84 -15.69 2.79
CA PRO A 116 -45.53 -15.11 1.64
C PRO A 116 -46.95 -14.67 2.02
N LYS A 117 -47.53 -13.78 1.23
CA LYS A 117 -48.96 -13.45 1.36
C LYS A 117 -49.81 -14.72 1.16
N PRO A 118 -50.99 -14.81 1.79
CA PRO A 118 -51.84 -16.01 1.70
C PRO A 118 -52.12 -16.46 0.26
N GLU A 119 -52.38 -15.52 -0.65
CA GLU A 119 -52.63 -15.78 -2.07
C GLU A 119 -51.45 -16.46 -2.81
N TRP A 120 -50.24 -16.38 -2.25
CA TRP A 120 -49.02 -17.01 -2.78
C TRP A 120 -48.52 -18.18 -1.92
N ALA A 121 -49.17 -18.48 -0.78
CA ALA A 121 -48.66 -19.43 0.21
C ALA A 121 -48.72 -20.90 -0.22
N ASN A 122 -49.69 -21.25 -1.08
CA ASN A 122 -49.86 -22.63 -1.60
C ASN A 122 -49.15 -22.84 -2.95
N MET A 123 -48.52 -21.80 -3.49
CA MET A 123 -47.65 -21.94 -4.66
C MET A 123 -46.31 -22.54 -4.20
N ASP A 124 -45.56 -23.17 -5.10
CA ASP A 124 -44.15 -23.57 -4.88
C ASP A 124 -43.24 -22.33 -4.76
N PHE A 125 -43.59 -21.41 -3.87
CA PHE A 125 -42.95 -20.12 -3.66
C PHE A 125 -41.52 -20.36 -3.22
N ASN A 126 -40.58 -19.94 -4.05
CA ASN A 126 -39.17 -20.06 -3.80
C ASN A 126 -38.53 -18.67 -3.96
N PRO A 127 -38.08 -18.03 -2.87
CA PRO A 127 -37.52 -16.69 -2.93
C PRO A 127 -36.38 -16.51 -3.94
N GLY A 128 -35.55 -17.53 -4.15
CA GLY A 128 -34.49 -17.53 -5.16
C GLY A 128 -35.03 -17.47 -6.59
N LYS A 129 -36.00 -18.32 -6.94
CA LYS A 129 -36.66 -18.30 -8.26
C LYS A 129 -37.40 -16.98 -8.51
N GLU A 130 -38.00 -16.41 -7.46
CA GLU A 130 -38.66 -15.10 -7.52
C GLU A 130 -37.67 -13.97 -7.79
N ALA A 131 -36.47 -14.03 -7.18
CA ALA A 131 -35.40 -13.08 -7.44
C ALA A 131 -34.86 -13.20 -8.87
N GLU A 132 -34.64 -14.42 -9.38
CA GLU A 132 -34.23 -14.66 -10.77
C GLU A 132 -35.27 -14.15 -11.77
N TRP A 133 -36.55 -14.41 -11.50
CA TRP A 133 -37.66 -13.92 -12.31
C TRP A 133 -37.70 -12.39 -12.33
N LEU A 134 -37.48 -11.71 -11.20
CA LEU A 134 -37.42 -10.24 -11.14
C LEU A 134 -36.28 -9.66 -11.98
N LEU A 135 -35.13 -10.33 -12.05
CA LEU A 135 -34.01 -9.89 -12.89
C LEU A 135 -34.33 -9.97 -14.38
N SER A 136 -35.21 -10.89 -14.79
CA SER A 136 -35.64 -11.00 -16.19
C SER A 136 -36.81 -10.06 -16.54
N GLN A 137 -37.33 -9.28 -15.58
CA GLN A 137 -38.43 -8.33 -15.82
C GLN A 137 -37.93 -6.97 -16.33
N SER A 138 -38.88 -6.08 -16.64
CA SER A 138 -38.60 -4.71 -17.04
C SER A 138 -37.76 -3.95 -16.02
N ALA A 139 -36.92 -3.04 -16.51
CA ALA A 139 -36.05 -2.22 -15.67
C ALA A 139 -36.83 -1.40 -14.63
N THR A 140 -38.05 -0.96 -14.96
CA THR A 140 -38.92 -0.18 -14.05
C THR A 140 -39.35 -1.00 -12.83
N LEU A 141 -39.78 -2.24 -13.05
CA LEU A 141 -40.25 -3.12 -11.99
C LEU A 141 -39.09 -3.54 -11.08
N TYR A 142 -37.95 -3.87 -11.67
CA TYR A 142 -36.73 -4.22 -10.95
C TYR A 142 -36.15 -3.05 -10.14
N THR A 143 -36.01 -1.86 -10.73
CA THR A 143 -35.49 -0.67 -10.02
C THR A 143 -36.40 -0.23 -8.88
N SER A 144 -37.72 -0.32 -9.07
CA SER A 144 -38.70 -0.07 -8.02
C SER A 144 -38.54 -1.04 -6.83
N PHE A 145 -38.36 -2.33 -7.11
CA PHE A 145 -38.08 -3.33 -6.07
C PHE A 145 -36.78 -3.04 -5.31
N ILE A 146 -35.69 -2.78 -6.02
CA ILE A 146 -34.38 -2.49 -5.42
C ILE A 146 -34.48 -1.27 -4.48
N GLY A 147 -35.16 -0.19 -4.90
CA GLY A 147 -35.36 0.98 -4.05
C GLY A 147 -36.11 0.67 -2.76
N GLN A 148 -37.21 -0.06 -2.83
CA GLN A 148 -38.03 -0.42 -1.66
C GLN A 148 -37.30 -1.38 -0.72
N VAL A 149 -36.63 -2.40 -1.25
CA VAL A 149 -35.86 -3.35 -0.46
C VAL A 149 -34.65 -2.69 0.20
N SER A 150 -33.97 -1.76 -0.48
CA SER A 150 -32.83 -1.04 0.10
C SER A 150 -33.26 -0.25 1.35
N LEU A 151 -34.39 0.45 1.28
CA LEU A 151 -34.96 1.16 2.42
C LEU A 151 -35.37 0.18 3.54
N LEU A 152 -36.03 -0.92 3.19
CA LEU A 152 -36.41 -1.96 4.15
C LEU A 152 -35.20 -2.54 4.89
N CYS A 153 -34.11 -2.83 4.18
CA CYS A 153 -32.88 -3.36 4.78
C CYS A 153 -32.17 -2.33 5.68
N LEU A 154 -32.24 -1.04 5.34
CA LEU A 154 -31.71 0.04 6.19
C LEU A 154 -32.51 0.17 7.48
N GLU A 155 -33.83 0.04 7.42
CA GLU A 155 -34.72 0.09 8.58
C GLU A 155 -34.64 -1.19 9.44
N GLN A 156 -34.58 -2.36 8.81
CA GLN A 156 -34.79 -3.67 9.45
C GLN A 156 -33.65 -4.65 9.12
N GLY A 157 -32.77 -4.90 10.09
CA GLY A 157 -31.63 -5.81 9.90
C GLY A 157 -32.03 -7.26 9.59
N TYR A 158 -33.15 -7.75 10.13
CA TYR A 158 -33.63 -9.10 9.82
C TYR A 158 -34.08 -9.26 8.35
N ALA A 159 -34.56 -8.18 7.71
CA ALA A 159 -34.92 -8.21 6.30
C ALA A 159 -33.66 -8.36 5.43
N LEU A 160 -32.55 -7.72 5.85
CA LEU A 160 -31.25 -7.92 5.24
C LEU A 160 -30.76 -9.38 5.37
N HIS A 161 -30.79 -9.98 6.55
CA HIS A 161 -30.38 -11.38 6.71
C HIS A 161 -31.19 -12.33 5.82
N ARG A 162 -32.52 -12.14 5.74
CA ARG A 162 -33.36 -12.93 4.82
C ARG A 162 -32.94 -12.74 3.37
N LEU A 163 -32.68 -11.50 2.95
CA LEU A 163 -32.19 -11.23 1.60
C LEU A 163 -30.84 -11.93 1.32
N LEU A 164 -29.90 -11.91 2.26
CA LEU A 164 -28.56 -12.49 2.06
C LEU A 164 -28.54 -14.02 2.13
N TRP A 165 -29.44 -14.63 2.90
CA TRP A 165 -29.48 -16.08 3.13
C TRP A 165 -30.47 -16.81 2.23
N GLN A 166 -31.59 -16.17 1.85
CA GLN A 166 -32.67 -16.84 1.13
C GLN A 166 -32.74 -16.45 -0.35
N LEU A 167 -32.12 -15.34 -0.75
CA LEU A 167 -32.02 -14.94 -2.15
C LEU A 167 -30.55 -15.07 -2.57
N GLU A 168 -30.17 -16.16 -3.22
CA GLU A 168 -28.80 -16.39 -3.70
C GLU A 168 -28.50 -15.64 -5.01
N CYS A 169 -28.66 -14.31 -5.00
CA CYS A 169 -28.40 -13.47 -6.16
C CYS A 169 -27.40 -12.35 -5.84
N GLU A 170 -26.13 -12.56 -6.18
CA GLU A 170 -25.06 -11.58 -5.90
C GLU A 170 -25.28 -10.24 -6.62
N GLU A 171 -25.80 -10.24 -7.85
CA GLU A 171 -26.06 -9.01 -8.60
C GLU A 171 -27.17 -8.19 -7.92
N MET A 172 -28.21 -8.83 -7.40
CA MET A 172 -29.24 -8.16 -6.62
C MET A 172 -28.67 -7.61 -5.31
N HIS A 173 -27.87 -8.39 -4.58
CA HIS A 173 -27.21 -7.93 -3.35
C HIS A 173 -26.36 -6.69 -3.59
N LEU A 174 -25.58 -6.67 -4.67
CA LEU A 174 -24.75 -5.53 -5.04
C LEU A 174 -25.58 -4.29 -5.35
N ARG A 175 -26.69 -4.42 -6.08
CA ARG A 175 -27.55 -3.27 -6.40
C ARG A 175 -28.31 -2.74 -5.20
N VAL A 176 -28.75 -3.63 -4.30
CA VAL A 176 -29.35 -3.24 -3.02
C VAL A 176 -28.29 -2.49 -2.18
N TYR A 177 -27.06 -3.01 -2.11
CA TYR A 177 -25.96 -2.36 -1.40
C TYR A 177 -25.67 -0.94 -1.93
N ALA A 178 -25.48 -0.81 -3.25
CA ALA A 178 -25.22 0.49 -3.88
C ALA A 178 -26.37 1.49 -3.66
N THR A 179 -27.61 1.03 -3.82
CA THR A 179 -28.81 1.86 -3.64
C THR A 179 -29.00 2.28 -2.18
N ALA A 180 -28.73 1.39 -1.22
CA ALA A 180 -28.81 1.68 0.20
C ALA A 180 -27.76 2.73 0.65
N LEU A 181 -26.53 2.64 0.12
CA LEU A 181 -25.49 3.65 0.39
C LEU A 181 -25.86 5.03 -0.17
N ALA A 182 -26.43 5.07 -1.39
CA ALA A 182 -26.86 6.29 -2.05
C ALA A 182 -28.15 6.91 -1.46
N ALA A 183 -28.91 6.17 -0.64
CA ALA A 183 -30.20 6.61 -0.12
C ALA A 183 -30.06 7.89 0.74
N PRO A 184 -30.66 9.04 0.36
CA PRO A 184 -30.54 10.28 1.11
C PRO A 184 -31.41 10.30 2.38
N SER A 185 -32.45 9.44 2.42
CA SER A 185 -33.41 9.35 3.53
C SER A 185 -32.86 8.63 4.77
N ALA A 186 -31.75 7.89 4.64
CA ALA A 186 -31.18 7.13 5.74
C ALA A 186 -30.03 7.87 6.43
N GLY A 187 -30.04 7.89 7.76
CA GLY A 187 -28.97 8.46 8.56
C GLY A 187 -27.68 7.63 8.50
N LEU A 188 -26.59 8.23 8.99
CA LEU A 188 -25.27 7.58 9.05
C LEU A 188 -25.29 6.31 9.91
N ARG A 189 -26.10 6.29 10.97
CA ARG A 189 -26.18 5.15 11.90
C ARG A 189 -26.82 3.93 11.24
N GLU A 190 -27.92 4.13 10.50
CA GLU A 190 -28.60 3.07 9.76
C GLU A 190 -27.69 2.49 8.68
N LYS A 191 -27.01 3.36 7.92
CA LYS A 191 -26.04 2.96 6.90
C LYS A 191 -24.83 2.23 7.50
N HIS A 192 -24.33 2.66 8.65
CA HIS A 192 -23.24 1.99 9.36
C HIS A 192 -23.65 0.58 9.78
N ARG A 193 -24.82 0.43 10.42
CA ARG A 193 -25.35 -0.89 10.80
C ARG A 193 -25.51 -1.80 9.58
N PHE A 194 -26.05 -1.26 8.49
CA PHE A 194 -26.22 -1.99 7.24
C PHE A 194 -24.87 -2.46 6.67
N LEU A 195 -23.87 -1.58 6.62
CA LEU A 195 -22.51 -1.93 6.17
C LEU A 195 -21.88 -3.02 7.04
N ALA A 196 -21.98 -2.90 8.36
CA ALA A 196 -21.42 -3.88 9.28
C ALA A 196 -22.04 -5.28 9.06
N LEU A 197 -23.37 -5.37 8.95
CA LEU A 197 -24.05 -6.64 8.66
C LEU A 197 -23.69 -7.21 7.29
N MET A 198 -23.54 -6.36 6.27
CA MET A 198 -23.11 -6.78 4.94
C MET A 198 -21.69 -7.37 4.95
N LEU A 199 -20.77 -6.75 5.69
CA LEU A 199 -19.40 -7.24 5.82
C LEU A 199 -19.32 -8.53 6.66
N GLU A 200 -20.20 -8.69 7.65
CA GLU A 200 -20.27 -9.91 8.46
C GLU A 200 -20.78 -11.11 7.65
N GLU A 201 -21.87 -10.91 6.90
CA GLU A 201 -22.57 -12.01 6.23
C GLU A 201 -22.06 -12.28 4.81
N ARG A 202 -21.78 -11.23 4.04
CA ARG A 202 -21.39 -11.33 2.61
C ARG A 202 -20.31 -10.28 2.28
N PRO A 203 -19.11 -10.36 2.85
CA PRO A 203 -18.08 -9.32 2.70
C PRO A 203 -17.59 -9.11 1.26
N GLY A 204 -17.75 -10.11 0.39
CA GLY A 204 -17.42 -9.98 -1.03
C GLY A 204 -18.26 -8.94 -1.77
N ILE A 205 -19.46 -8.61 -1.29
CA ILE A 205 -20.34 -7.61 -1.94
C ILE A 205 -19.79 -6.19 -1.76
N PRO A 206 -19.49 -5.69 -0.54
CA PRO A 206 -18.81 -4.41 -0.35
C PRO A 206 -17.48 -4.29 -1.12
N VAL A 207 -16.66 -5.35 -1.14
CA VAL A 207 -15.38 -5.35 -1.87
C VAL A 207 -15.60 -5.21 -3.37
N ARG A 208 -16.52 -6.00 -3.96
CA ARG A 208 -16.88 -5.88 -5.38
C ARG A 208 -17.48 -4.52 -5.73
N PHE A 209 -18.22 -3.90 -4.81
CA PHE A 209 -18.70 -2.54 -5.02
C PHE A 209 -17.52 -1.57 -5.18
N ILE A 210 -16.52 -1.62 -4.29
CA ILE A 210 -15.35 -0.74 -4.36
C ILE A 210 -14.65 -0.86 -5.73
N HIS A 211 -14.47 -2.10 -6.21
CA HIS A 211 -13.85 -2.37 -7.52
C HIS A 211 -14.69 -1.96 -8.73
N ARG A 212 -16.03 -1.97 -8.62
CA ARG A 212 -16.94 -1.63 -9.73
C ARG A 212 -17.26 -0.13 -9.85
N VAL A 213 -17.04 0.64 -8.80
CA VAL A 213 -17.36 2.07 -8.75
C VAL A 213 -16.53 2.88 -9.76
N GLY A 214 -17.20 3.69 -10.58
CA GLY A 214 -16.58 4.42 -11.68
C GLY A 214 -15.76 5.65 -11.25
N SER A 215 -16.12 6.29 -10.13
CA SER A 215 -15.51 7.53 -9.66
C SER A 215 -15.01 7.45 -8.21
N ASP A 216 -13.96 8.21 -7.87
CA ASP A 216 -13.50 8.28 -6.48
C ASP A 216 -14.59 8.88 -5.56
N GLU A 217 -15.39 9.84 -6.06
CA GLU A 217 -16.42 10.55 -5.29
C GLU A 217 -17.49 9.62 -4.71
N GLU A 218 -17.87 8.57 -5.44
CA GLU A 218 -18.83 7.56 -4.99
C GLU A 218 -18.35 6.79 -3.74
N LEU A 219 -17.04 6.74 -3.48
CA LEU A 219 -16.47 6.11 -2.29
C LEU A 219 -16.55 6.97 -1.03
N GLN A 220 -16.82 8.29 -1.15
CA GLN A 220 -16.90 9.18 0.02
C GLN A 220 -18.04 8.78 0.97
N GLY A 221 -19.19 8.37 0.42
CA GLY A 221 -20.32 7.92 1.21
C GLY A 221 -19.99 6.68 2.06
N MET A 222 -19.21 5.75 1.51
CA MET A 222 -18.74 4.57 2.23
C MET A 222 -17.62 4.90 3.22
N ALA A 223 -16.68 5.78 2.86
CA ALA A 223 -15.58 6.20 3.73
C ALA A 223 -16.05 6.80 5.06
N ALA A 224 -17.18 7.53 5.03
CA ALA A 224 -17.80 8.10 6.23
C ALA A 224 -18.37 7.06 7.20
N LEU A 225 -18.55 5.80 6.75
CA LEU A 225 -19.13 4.71 7.52
C LEU A 225 -18.07 3.73 8.04
N LEU A 226 -16.79 3.94 7.75
CA LEU A 226 -15.76 3.00 8.16
C LEU A 226 -15.37 3.17 9.63
N GLU A 227 -15.30 2.04 10.32
CA GLU A 227 -14.68 1.86 11.64
C GLU A 227 -13.56 0.81 11.56
N SER A 228 -12.67 0.76 12.56
CA SER A 228 -11.55 -0.20 12.60
C SER A 228 -12.02 -1.65 12.37
N SER A 229 -13.16 -2.06 12.95
CA SER A 229 -13.75 -3.39 12.77
C SER A 229 -14.14 -3.68 11.32
N THR A 230 -14.84 -2.74 10.68
CA THR A 230 -15.26 -2.87 9.27
C THR A 230 -14.07 -2.88 8.33
N ILE A 231 -13.03 -2.08 8.62
CA ILE A 231 -11.80 -2.01 7.84
C ILE A 231 -11.03 -3.32 7.92
N ARG A 232 -10.95 -3.93 9.12
CA ARG A 232 -10.34 -5.24 9.29
C ARG A 232 -11.00 -6.29 8.42
N GLN A 233 -12.33 -6.37 8.42
CA GLN A 233 -13.06 -7.33 7.60
C GLN A 233 -12.88 -7.08 6.10
N LEU A 234 -12.87 -5.80 5.70
CA LEU A 234 -12.66 -5.40 4.32
C LEU A 234 -11.26 -5.81 3.84
N MET A 235 -10.20 -5.45 4.58
CA MET A 235 -8.82 -5.81 4.26
C MET A 235 -8.61 -7.33 4.23
N HIS A 236 -9.22 -8.05 5.17
CA HIS A 236 -9.15 -9.52 5.20
C HIS A 236 -9.82 -10.15 3.98
N THR A 237 -10.96 -9.61 3.55
CA THR A 237 -11.70 -10.12 2.39
C THR A 237 -10.99 -9.83 1.09
N GLU A 238 -10.51 -8.60 0.94
CA GLU A 238 -9.72 -8.14 -0.20
C GLU A 238 -8.44 -9.00 -0.35
N MET A 239 -7.79 -9.35 0.76
CA MET A 239 -6.54 -10.13 0.75
C MET A 239 -6.74 -11.64 0.94
N ARG A 240 -7.94 -12.19 0.71
CA ARG A 240 -8.21 -13.63 0.97
C ARG A 240 -7.30 -14.58 0.18
N GLU A 241 -6.85 -14.17 -1.01
CA GLU A 241 -5.96 -14.95 -1.88
C GLU A 241 -4.53 -14.36 -1.87
N HIS A 242 -3.86 -14.38 -0.71
CA HIS A 242 -2.49 -13.85 -0.59
C HIS A 242 -1.43 -14.96 -0.42
N ALA A 243 -0.21 -14.70 -0.90
CA ALA A 243 0.93 -15.61 -0.71
C ALA A 243 1.72 -15.39 0.59
N GLU A 244 1.72 -14.16 1.15
CA GLU A 244 2.54 -13.80 2.30
C GLU A 244 1.81 -14.00 3.64
N VAL A 245 2.52 -14.52 4.64
CA VAL A 245 1.98 -14.81 5.98
C VAL A 245 1.64 -13.51 6.71
N ASP A 246 0.49 -13.48 7.37
CA ASP A 246 -0.02 -12.35 8.18
C ASP A 246 -0.17 -11.02 7.41
N LEU A 247 -0.32 -11.05 6.09
CA LEU A 247 -0.49 -9.83 5.30
C LEU A 247 -1.73 -9.00 5.69
N PRO A 248 -2.94 -9.58 5.93
CA PRO A 248 -4.10 -8.81 6.35
C PRO A 248 -3.96 -8.23 7.77
N PRO A 249 -3.53 -9.01 8.80
CA PRO A 249 -3.22 -8.46 10.11
C PRO A 249 -2.16 -7.36 10.08
N TYR A 250 -1.12 -7.51 9.26
CA TYR A 250 -0.09 -6.49 9.05
C TYR A 250 -0.65 -5.20 8.47
N TRP A 251 -1.45 -5.29 7.40
CA TRP A 251 -2.02 -4.10 6.76
C TRP A 251 -2.99 -3.36 7.68
N HIS A 252 -3.83 -4.09 8.40
CA HIS A 252 -4.71 -3.51 9.41
C HIS A 252 -3.90 -2.82 10.52
N TYR A 253 -2.81 -3.44 10.96
CA TYR A 253 -1.93 -2.84 11.97
C TYR A 253 -1.23 -1.58 11.47
N LEU A 254 -0.73 -1.55 10.22
CA LEU A 254 -0.19 -0.33 9.61
C LEU A 254 -1.23 0.80 9.62
N TYR A 255 -2.48 0.49 9.24
CA TYR A 255 -3.56 1.45 9.22
C TYR A 255 -3.88 1.99 10.63
N GLU A 256 -4.01 1.11 11.64
CA GLU A 256 -4.24 1.53 13.03
C GLU A 256 -3.06 2.32 13.60
N TRP A 257 -1.84 1.91 13.26
CA TRP A 257 -0.60 2.58 13.66
C TRP A 257 -0.57 4.04 13.18
N LEU A 258 -0.95 4.28 11.91
CA LEU A 258 -1.06 5.63 11.37
C LEU A 258 -2.05 6.48 12.18
N ILE A 259 -3.22 5.95 12.51
CA ILE A 259 -4.23 6.68 13.30
C ILE A 259 -3.75 6.91 14.74
N GLN A 260 -3.12 5.91 15.35
CA GLN A 260 -2.68 5.97 16.73
C GLN A 260 -1.67 7.10 16.94
N TYR A 261 -0.64 7.16 16.09
CA TYR A 261 0.47 8.09 16.24
C TYR A 261 0.31 9.41 15.46
N TYR A 262 -0.74 9.56 14.65
CA TYR A 262 -1.02 10.86 14.01
C TYR A 262 -1.30 11.95 15.06
N PRO A 263 -0.62 13.12 14.99
CA PRO A 263 -0.72 14.17 15.99
C PRO A 263 -2.14 14.75 16.08
N PHE A 264 -2.62 15.01 17.28
CA PHE A 264 -3.97 15.55 17.49
C PHE A 264 -4.15 16.93 16.84
N ASN A 265 -3.13 17.79 16.96
CA ASN A 265 -3.09 19.12 16.33
C ASN A 265 -2.84 19.07 14.81
N GLY A 266 -2.62 17.87 14.26
CA GLY A 266 -2.44 17.66 12.84
C GLY A 266 -1.05 18.01 12.30
N LEU A 267 -0.84 17.62 11.05
CA LEU A 267 0.24 18.12 10.21
C LEU A 267 -0.34 19.17 9.25
N ALA A 268 0.47 20.17 8.89
CA ALA A 268 0.01 21.28 8.05
C ALA A 268 -0.64 20.84 6.72
N VAL A 269 -0.28 19.66 6.22
CA VAL A 269 -0.77 19.10 4.94
C VAL A 269 -2.13 18.39 5.07
N PHE A 270 -2.42 17.73 6.20
CA PHE A 270 -3.60 16.85 6.36
C PHE A 270 -4.58 17.32 7.45
N GLY A 271 -4.28 18.41 8.15
CA GLY A 271 -5.15 18.98 9.17
C GLY A 271 -5.25 18.10 10.42
N GLY A 272 -6.28 18.32 11.23
CA GLY A 272 -6.50 17.62 12.50
C GLY A 272 -6.72 16.12 12.36
N LYS A 273 -6.73 15.41 13.50
CA LYS A 273 -6.87 13.95 13.51
C LYS A 273 -8.16 13.44 12.87
N SER A 274 -9.26 14.19 12.99
CA SER A 274 -10.55 13.78 12.42
C SER A 274 -10.56 13.87 10.89
N GLU A 275 -9.93 14.91 10.37
CA GLU A 275 -9.73 15.20 8.95
C GLU A 275 -8.82 14.14 8.35
N PHE A 276 -7.71 13.83 9.02
CA PHE A 276 -6.81 12.76 8.63
C PHE A 276 -7.50 11.38 8.60
N ILE A 277 -8.35 11.04 9.57
CA ILE A 277 -9.07 9.76 9.55
C ILE A 277 -10.00 9.67 8.34
N ARG A 278 -10.76 10.75 8.04
CA ARG A 278 -11.63 10.79 6.84
C ARG A 278 -10.82 10.66 5.55
N HIS A 279 -9.68 11.35 5.48
CA HIS A 279 -8.72 11.25 4.38
C HIS A 279 -8.22 9.81 4.21
N LEU A 280 -7.77 9.19 5.29
CA LEU A 280 -7.25 7.83 5.31
C LEU A 280 -8.32 6.80 4.91
N HIS A 281 -9.57 6.96 5.37
CA HIS A 281 -10.69 6.10 4.97
C HIS A 281 -10.94 6.17 3.46
N HIS A 282 -10.97 7.38 2.92
CA HIS A 282 -11.24 7.59 1.51
C HIS A 282 -10.12 7.00 0.65
N HIS A 283 -8.87 7.34 0.95
CA HIS A 283 -7.71 6.85 0.20
C HIS A 283 -7.48 5.34 0.38
N LEU A 284 -7.91 4.74 1.49
CA LEU A 284 -7.94 3.30 1.64
C LEU A 284 -8.85 2.64 0.59
N LEU A 285 -10.08 3.15 0.43
CA LEU A 285 -11.02 2.61 -0.56
C LEU A 285 -10.52 2.82 -2.00
N ILE A 286 -9.92 3.99 -2.29
CA ILE A 286 -9.29 4.27 -3.59
C ILE A 286 -8.14 3.30 -3.85
N PHE A 287 -7.30 3.06 -2.84
CA PHE A 287 -6.20 2.11 -2.95
C PHE A 287 -6.70 0.71 -3.31
N ILE A 288 -7.76 0.24 -2.65
CA ILE A 288 -8.38 -1.05 -2.95
C ILE A 288 -8.89 -1.07 -4.39
N ARG A 289 -9.67 -0.06 -4.80
CA ARG A 289 -10.23 0.02 -6.16
C ARG A 289 -9.16 0.00 -7.26
N LYS A 290 -8.04 0.70 -7.05
CA LYS A 290 -6.95 0.79 -8.03
C LYS A 290 -6.14 -0.50 -8.15
N ARG A 291 -6.27 -1.43 -7.21
CA ARG A 291 -5.53 -2.68 -7.24
C ARG A 291 -6.15 -3.63 -8.24
N ASN A 292 -5.29 -4.24 -9.05
CA ASN A 292 -5.64 -5.45 -9.78
C ASN A 292 -5.58 -6.63 -8.81
N ASP A 293 -6.42 -7.64 -9.00
CA ASP A 293 -6.57 -8.88 -8.18
C ASP A 293 -5.30 -9.77 -8.14
N SER A 294 -4.08 -9.22 -8.22
CA SER A 294 -2.84 -9.97 -8.17
C SER A 294 -2.62 -10.58 -6.78
N PRO A 295 -2.50 -11.92 -6.66
CA PRO A 295 -2.34 -12.62 -5.38
C PRO A 295 -0.92 -12.51 -4.79
N TYR A 296 0.04 -11.92 -5.53
CA TYR A 296 1.47 -11.91 -5.20
C TYR A 296 1.96 -10.58 -4.60
N LEU A 297 1.11 -9.86 -3.87
CA LEU A 297 1.55 -8.60 -3.26
C LEU A 297 2.37 -8.85 -1.98
N SER A 298 3.60 -8.33 -1.96
CA SER A 298 4.43 -8.37 -0.75
C SER A 298 4.07 -7.27 0.26
N LYS A 299 4.40 -7.45 1.54
CA LYS A 299 4.24 -6.43 2.59
C LYS A 299 4.96 -5.14 2.25
N THR A 300 6.11 -5.21 1.60
CA THR A 300 6.92 -4.04 1.19
C THR A 300 6.23 -3.25 0.07
N GLU A 301 5.75 -3.93 -0.97
CA GLU A 301 5.00 -3.30 -2.07
C GLU A 301 3.67 -2.72 -1.60
N LEU A 302 2.95 -3.45 -0.73
CA LEU A 302 1.73 -2.97 -0.10
C LEU A 302 2.00 -1.68 0.68
N THR A 303 3.00 -1.70 1.56
CA THR A 303 3.33 -0.56 2.43
C THR A 303 3.69 0.66 1.60
N ARG A 304 4.58 0.50 0.62
CA ARG A 304 5.00 1.60 -0.25
C ARG A 304 3.83 2.16 -1.04
N SER A 305 3.06 1.30 -1.71
CA SER A 305 1.97 1.73 -2.59
C SER A 305 0.84 2.37 -1.80
N PHE A 306 0.52 1.84 -0.61
CA PHE A 306 -0.48 2.39 0.28
C PHE A 306 -0.06 3.76 0.82
N LEU A 307 1.19 3.92 1.28
CA LEU A 307 1.69 5.21 1.75
C LEU A 307 1.72 6.27 0.63
N LEU A 308 2.06 5.88 -0.60
CA LEU A 308 2.00 6.76 -1.77
C LEU A 308 0.59 7.19 -2.11
N GLU A 309 -0.39 6.29 -2.00
CA GLU A 309 -1.80 6.63 -2.25
C GLU A 309 -2.36 7.55 -1.16
N VAL A 310 -1.99 7.33 0.10
CA VAL A 310 -2.48 8.13 1.23
C VAL A 310 -1.80 9.50 1.32
N PHE A 311 -0.48 9.56 1.20
CA PHE A 311 0.28 10.80 1.45
C PHE A 311 0.78 11.51 0.20
N GLY A 312 0.74 10.84 -0.95
CA GLY A 312 1.29 11.35 -2.20
C GLY A 312 2.83 11.27 -2.27
N PRO A 313 3.40 11.30 -3.49
CA PRO A 313 4.84 11.10 -3.70
C PRO A 313 5.71 12.23 -3.14
N ALA A 314 5.14 13.41 -2.93
CA ALA A 314 5.87 14.58 -2.41
C ALA A 314 6.08 14.52 -0.89
N TYR A 315 5.13 13.98 -0.14
CA TYR A 315 5.09 14.14 1.33
C TYR A 315 5.14 12.84 2.13
N TYR A 316 4.98 11.67 1.49
CA TYR A 316 4.86 10.39 2.19
C TYR A 316 6.01 10.10 3.16
N LYS A 317 7.24 10.52 2.85
CA LYS A 317 8.39 10.36 3.75
C LYS A 317 8.38 11.32 4.92
N GLU A 318 8.22 12.61 4.66
CA GLU A 318 8.24 13.65 5.69
C GLU A 318 7.13 13.40 6.72
N VAL A 319 5.94 13.04 6.23
CA VAL A 319 4.77 12.74 7.05
C VAL A 319 4.97 11.46 7.84
N LEU A 320 5.49 10.39 7.22
CA LEU A 320 5.79 9.14 7.93
C LEU A 320 6.84 9.37 9.02
N ASN A 321 7.89 10.16 8.75
CA ASN A 321 8.90 10.51 9.74
C ASN A 321 8.34 11.32 10.90
N ALA A 322 7.46 12.28 10.62
CA ALA A 322 6.79 13.05 11.65
C ALA A 322 5.91 12.16 12.55
N ILE A 323 5.15 11.22 11.96
CA ILE A 323 4.33 10.26 12.70
C ILE A 323 5.23 9.31 13.51
N TYR A 324 6.30 8.81 12.90
CA TYR A 324 7.24 7.88 13.55
C TYR A 324 7.96 8.54 14.74
N GLY A 325 8.34 9.80 14.63
CA GLY A 325 8.98 10.56 15.71
C GLY A 325 8.09 10.82 16.93
N LEU A 326 6.77 10.63 16.81
CA LEU A 326 5.83 10.71 17.93
C LEU A 326 5.71 9.40 18.71
N GLN A 327 6.27 8.32 18.19
CA GLN A 327 6.31 7.04 18.86
C GLN A 327 7.51 6.96 19.84
N PRO A 328 7.35 6.35 21.02
CA PRO A 328 8.49 6.00 21.86
C PRO A 328 9.44 5.05 21.13
N HIS A 329 10.66 5.49 20.93
CA HIS A 329 11.71 4.72 20.29
C HIS A 329 12.92 4.58 21.21
N ASN A 330 13.60 3.46 21.06
CA ASN A 330 14.89 3.21 21.67
C ASN A 330 15.96 4.13 21.04
N ALA A 331 17.17 4.12 21.60
CA ALA A 331 18.28 4.93 21.09
C ALA A 331 18.70 4.56 19.65
N ASP A 332 18.32 3.37 19.17
CA ASP A 332 18.49 2.90 17.78
C ASP A 332 17.38 3.32 16.81
N GLY A 333 16.39 4.08 17.28
CA GLY A 333 15.21 4.41 16.50
C GLY A 333 14.28 3.20 16.31
N SER A 334 14.57 2.03 16.89
CA SER A 334 13.61 0.92 16.93
C SER A 334 12.46 1.25 17.90
N PRO A 335 11.26 0.72 17.67
CA PRO A 335 10.13 0.97 18.55
C PRO A 335 10.39 0.39 19.95
N THR A 336 10.09 1.15 21.01
CA THR A 336 10.25 0.66 22.41
C THR A 336 9.32 -0.53 22.70
N TYR A 337 8.18 -0.60 22.02
CA TYR A 337 7.25 -1.70 22.13
C TYR A 337 7.60 -2.85 21.19
N ASN A 338 8.03 -3.99 21.76
CA ASN A 338 8.53 -5.18 21.05
C ASN A 338 7.44 -6.10 20.46
N GLY A 339 6.27 -5.57 20.11
CA GLY A 339 5.25 -6.36 19.42
C GLY A 339 5.73 -6.82 18.04
N TYR A 340 5.41 -8.07 17.65
CA TYR A 340 5.83 -8.67 16.38
C TYR A 340 5.57 -7.74 15.16
N LEU A 341 4.32 -7.26 15.01
CA LEU A 341 3.93 -6.39 13.91
C LEU A 341 4.59 -5.00 13.96
N ASN A 342 4.94 -4.50 15.16
CA ASN A 342 5.63 -3.22 15.32
C ASN A 342 7.09 -3.31 14.87
N GLN A 343 7.75 -4.42 15.22
CA GLN A 343 9.09 -4.69 14.72
C GLN A 343 9.08 -4.98 13.21
N GLU A 344 8.04 -5.65 12.71
CA GLU A 344 7.89 -5.90 11.28
C GLU A 344 7.68 -4.61 10.49
N LEU A 345 6.83 -3.69 10.96
CA LEU A 345 6.69 -2.33 10.42
C LEU A 345 8.03 -1.60 10.37
N TYR A 346 8.76 -1.57 11.49
CA TYR A 346 10.07 -0.93 11.55
C TYR A 346 11.06 -1.51 10.53
N ARG A 347 11.14 -2.84 10.43
CA ARG A 347 12.01 -3.51 9.44
C ARG A 347 11.65 -3.12 8.01
N ILE A 348 10.37 -3.07 7.68
CA ILE A 348 9.89 -2.68 6.35
C ILE A 348 10.17 -1.21 6.07
N PHE A 349 9.95 -0.32 7.05
CA PHE A 349 10.29 1.11 6.91
C PHE A 349 11.77 1.33 6.68
N MET A 350 12.64 0.58 7.38
CA MET A 350 14.08 0.62 7.18
C MET A 350 14.50 0.04 5.83
N GLN A 351 13.93 -1.09 5.40
CA GLN A 351 14.20 -1.71 4.10
C GLN A 351 13.83 -0.79 2.94
N LEU A 352 12.74 -0.03 3.09
CA LEU A 352 12.26 0.93 2.10
C LEU A 352 12.92 2.32 2.24
N SER A 353 13.88 2.50 3.15
CA SER A 353 14.53 3.79 3.43
C SER A 353 13.54 4.92 3.67
N LEU A 354 12.44 4.63 4.39
CA LEU A 354 11.36 5.59 4.65
C LEU A 354 11.62 6.47 5.87
N LEU A 355 12.53 6.09 6.77
CA LEU A 355 12.87 6.84 7.98
C LEU A 355 14.19 7.62 7.83
N GLU A 356 14.19 8.89 8.25
CA GLU A 356 15.36 9.76 8.34
C GLU A 356 16.20 9.36 9.56
N GLN A 357 17.45 8.97 9.33
CA GLN A 357 18.37 8.62 10.40
C GLN A 357 19.03 9.89 10.96
N PRO A 358 18.98 10.16 12.28
CA PRO A 358 19.64 11.34 12.84
C PRO A 358 21.16 11.12 12.98
N ALA A 359 21.96 12.02 12.42
CA ALA A 359 23.43 12.10 12.58
C ALA A 359 24.00 12.01 14.02
N PRO A 360 23.33 12.40 15.13
CA PRO A 360 23.82 12.12 16.49
C PRO A 360 23.90 10.63 16.88
N TYR A 361 23.33 9.71 16.07
CA TYR A 361 23.23 8.28 16.33
C TYR A 361 24.57 7.51 16.25
N LEU A 362 25.51 7.92 15.39
CA LEU A 362 26.82 7.24 15.30
C LEU A 362 27.59 7.35 16.61
N THR A 363 27.60 8.52 17.24
CA THR A 363 28.31 8.75 18.50
C THR A 363 27.75 7.89 19.64
N THR A 364 26.43 7.69 19.68
CA THR A 364 25.78 6.88 20.71
C THR A 364 26.00 5.39 20.48
N ILE A 365 25.87 4.90 19.24
CA ILE A 365 26.18 3.48 18.91
C ILE A 365 27.64 3.14 19.20
N LEU A 366 28.58 4.00 18.78
CA LEU A 366 30.00 3.74 18.95
C LEU A 366 30.40 3.75 20.44
N LYS A 367 29.73 4.57 21.26
CA LYS A 367 29.97 4.67 22.72
C LYS A 367 29.15 3.70 23.58
N GLU A 368 28.13 3.04 23.05
CA GLU A 368 27.31 2.08 23.79
C GLU A 368 28.06 0.76 24.04
N ASN A 369 28.36 0.43 25.29
CA ASN A 369 29.06 -0.80 25.68
C ASN A 369 28.19 -2.08 25.59
N THR A 370 26.91 -1.95 25.29
CA THR A 370 25.94 -3.07 25.29
C THR A 370 25.85 -3.81 23.96
N ARG A 371 26.33 -3.22 22.86
CA ARG A 371 26.26 -3.79 21.51
C ARG A 371 27.58 -4.47 21.11
N SER A 372 27.48 -5.54 20.33
CA SER A 372 28.65 -6.25 19.82
C SER A 372 29.47 -5.40 18.85
N ASP A 373 30.79 -5.55 18.88
CA ASP A 373 31.70 -4.81 18.00
C ASP A 373 31.46 -5.11 16.52
N ALA A 374 31.02 -6.34 16.19
CA ALA A 374 30.63 -6.72 14.83
C ALA A 374 29.44 -5.91 14.29
N TYR A 375 28.46 -5.60 15.15
CA TYR A 375 27.33 -4.75 14.77
C TYR A 375 27.78 -3.30 14.54
N LYS A 376 28.62 -2.76 15.43
CA LYS A 376 29.17 -1.41 15.29
C LYS A 376 30.00 -1.26 14.03
N GLN A 377 30.82 -2.27 13.72
CA GLN A 377 31.61 -2.35 12.50
C GLN A 377 30.73 -2.39 11.24
N ALA A 378 29.68 -3.21 11.23
CA ALA A 378 28.76 -3.30 10.09
C ALA A 378 28.04 -1.97 9.82
N VAL A 379 27.57 -1.30 10.88
CA VAL A 379 26.95 0.04 10.77
C VAL A 379 27.95 1.04 10.23
N LEU A 380 29.16 1.09 10.78
CA LEU A 380 30.21 2.02 10.34
C LEU A 380 30.56 1.83 8.84
N ILE A 381 30.78 0.59 8.41
CA ILE A 381 31.10 0.28 7.00
C ILE A 381 29.95 0.66 6.07
N MET A 382 28.70 0.38 6.47
CA MET A 382 27.51 0.76 5.72
C MET A 382 27.38 2.28 5.59
N THR A 383 27.62 3.01 6.68
CA THR A 383 27.55 4.47 6.69
C THR A 383 28.65 5.09 5.84
N VAL A 384 29.89 4.60 5.92
CA VAL A 384 31.00 5.04 5.04
C VAL A 384 30.66 4.83 3.56
N ARG A 385 29.91 3.76 3.23
CA ARG A 385 29.51 3.47 1.85
C ARG A 385 28.42 4.41 1.33
N GLN A 386 27.42 4.73 2.17
CA GLN A 386 26.21 5.44 1.73
C GLN A 386 26.30 6.95 1.96
N GLN A 387 26.89 7.37 3.09
CA GLN A 387 26.96 8.77 3.53
C GLN A 387 28.34 9.08 4.16
N PRO A 388 29.43 8.98 3.39
CA PRO A 388 30.78 9.23 3.90
C PRO A 388 30.96 10.64 4.48
N GLU A 389 30.23 11.64 3.97
CA GLU A 389 30.25 13.01 4.47
C GLU A 389 29.83 13.11 5.94
N MET A 390 28.87 12.27 6.36
CA MET A 390 28.41 12.24 7.75
C MET A 390 29.50 11.74 8.69
N ILE A 391 30.29 10.74 8.27
CA ILE A 391 31.44 10.23 9.02
C ILE A 391 32.54 11.27 9.09
N VAL A 392 32.79 11.99 8.00
CA VAL A 392 33.74 13.09 7.94
C VAL A 392 33.39 14.21 8.92
N ASP A 393 32.14 14.66 8.91
CA ASP A 393 31.68 15.72 9.79
C ASP A 393 31.67 15.27 11.25
N TRP A 394 31.37 14.00 11.49
CA TRP A 394 31.52 13.38 12.80
C TRP A 394 32.98 13.36 13.26
N LEU A 395 33.92 12.90 12.42
CA LEU A 395 35.36 12.87 12.72
C LEU A 395 35.89 14.27 13.07
N LYS A 396 35.52 15.30 12.30
CA LYS A 396 35.90 16.70 12.59
C LYS A 396 35.37 17.19 13.93
N LYS A 397 34.12 16.85 14.29
CA LYS A 397 33.51 17.22 15.58
C LYS A 397 34.16 16.50 16.74
N GLU A 398 34.49 15.22 16.58
CA GLU A 398 35.02 14.37 17.65
C GLU A 398 36.54 14.53 17.85
N ALA A 399 37.28 14.97 16.82
CA ALA A 399 38.70 15.34 16.90
C ALA A 399 39.00 16.34 18.03
N SER A 400 38.04 17.23 18.30
CA SER A 400 38.15 18.26 19.34
C SER A 400 37.99 17.73 20.76
N LYS A 401 37.53 16.47 20.93
CA LYS A 401 37.07 15.94 22.23
C LYS A 401 37.97 14.86 22.83
N TYR A 402 38.42 13.82 22.09
CA TYR A 402 39.25 12.73 22.67
C TYR A 402 40.08 11.95 21.63
N ASN A 403 41.39 11.74 21.87
CA ASN A 403 42.30 10.97 21.00
C ASN A 403 42.10 9.44 21.02
N THR A 404 41.39 8.88 22.00
CA THR A 404 41.24 7.43 22.21
C THR A 404 40.37 6.73 21.16
N GLN A 405 39.49 7.45 20.48
CA GLN A 405 38.52 6.86 19.53
C GLN A 405 39.12 6.48 18.18
N PHE A 406 40.21 7.15 17.75
CA PHE A 406 40.89 6.82 16.49
C PHE A 406 41.49 5.41 16.50
N SER A 407 41.91 4.92 17.68
CA SER A 407 42.49 3.59 17.83
C SER A 407 41.49 2.44 17.69
N LEU A 408 40.24 2.66 18.11
CA LEU A 408 39.14 1.71 17.93
C LEU A 408 38.65 1.74 16.47
N LEU A 409 38.52 2.93 15.89
CA LEU A 409 38.10 3.08 14.49
C LEU A 409 39.12 2.50 13.51
N SER A 410 40.42 2.61 13.80
CA SER A 410 41.47 1.99 12.97
C SER A 410 41.47 0.46 13.02
N GLN A 411 40.85 -0.14 14.04
CA GLN A 411 40.67 -1.59 14.11
C GLN A 411 39.39 -2.05 13.41
N TRP A 412 38.36 -1.19 13.38
CA TRP A 412 37.07 -1.54 12.78
C TRP A 412 36.98 -1.25 11.29
N MET A 413 37.74 -0.29 10.79
CA MET A 413 37.74 0.08 9.37
C MET A 413 38.85 -0.63 8.60
N ASP A 414 38.48 -1.18 7.45
CA ASP A 414 39.44 -1.72 6.50
C ASP A 414 40.03 -0.61 5.61
N ASP A 415 41.04 -0.97 4.81
CA ASP A 415 41.60 -0.07 3.81
C ASP A 415 40.48 0.51 2.92
N ARG A 416 39.54 -0.31 2.46
CA ARG A 416 38.46 0.12 1.57
C ARG A 416 37.62 1.26 2.16
N ALA A 417 37.24 1.18 3.43
CA ALA A 417 36.50 2.23 4.12
C ALA A 417 37.29 3.54 4.22
N ILE A 418 38.58 3.48 4.55
CA ILE A 418 39.42 4.68 4.68
C ILE A 418 39.66 5.35 3.32
N HIS A 419 39.96 4.57 2.28
CA HIS A 419 40.18 5.10 0.93
C HIS A 419 38.89 5.75 0.37
N ARG A 420 37.71 5.23 0.70
CA ARG A 420 36.43 5.88 0.37
C ARG A 420 36.25 7.23 1.07
N LEU A 421 36.56 7.31 2.36
CA LEU A 421 36.52 8.58 3.09
C LEU A 421 37.48 9.60 2.46
N LEU A 422 38.71 9.20 2.13
CA LEU A 422 39.70 10.06 1.49
C LEU A 422 39.26 10.53 0.10
N ALA A 423 38.67 9.64 -0.70
CA ALA A 423 38.15 9.96 -2.02
C ALA A 423 37.07 11.05 -1.97
N THR A 424 36.32 11.17 -0.87
CA THR A 424 35.35 12.28 -0.72
C THR A 424 36.00 13.66 -0.62
N PHE A 425 37.25 13.74 -0.15
CA PHE A 425 37.96 15.00 0.04
C PHE A 425 38.85 15.39 -1.13
N SER A 426 39.66 14.45 -1.62
CA SER A 426 40.65 14.71 -2.65
C SER A 426 41.19 13.44 -3.29
N PHE A 427 41.11 13.37 -4.62
CA PHE A 427 41.68 12.27 -5.39
C PHE A 427 43.21 12.33 -5.43
N THR A 428 43.79 13.53 -5.39
CA THR A 428 45.24 13.70 -5.40
C THR A 428 45.86 13.27 -4.07
N VAL A 429 45.15 13.48 -2.97
CA VAL A 429 45.54 12.99 -1.63
C VAL A 429 45.48 11.48 -1.55
N LEU A 430 44.42 10.87 -2.07
CA LEU A 430 44.28 9.41 -2.13
C LEU A 430 45.47 8.76 -2.86
N GLU A 431 45.82 9.30 -4.03
CA GLU A 431 46.98 8.88 -4.82
C GLU A 431 48.30 9.04 -4.07
N THR A 432 48.42 10.14 -3.33
CA THR A 432 49.62 10.44 -2.54
C THR A 432 49.79 9.45 -1.38
N ILE A 433 48.68 9.08 -0.72
CA ILE A 433 48.67 8.07 0.35
C ILE A 433 49.13 6.70 -0.16
N GLU A 434 48.63 6.26 -1.31
CA GLU A 434 49.01 4.96 -1.88
C GLU A 434 50.52 4.91 -2.19
N ARG A 435 51.10 6.02 -2.64
CA ARG A 435 52.56 6.12 -2.85
C ARG A 435 53.34 6.13 -1.55
N VAL A 436 52.90 6.87 -0.54
CA VAL A 436 53.53 6.85 0.79
C VAL A 436 53.47 5.43 1.36
N LYS A 437 52.34 4.74 1.24
CA LYS A 437 52.17 3.35 1.68
C LYS A 437 53.10 2.40 0.90
N ALA A 438 53.21 2.53 -0.41
CA ALA A 438 54.12 1.74 -1.24
C ALA A 438 55.59 2.00 -0.88
N TYR A 439 55.95 3.25 -0.65
CA TYR A 439 57.29 3.66 -0.24
C TYR A 439 57.66 3.08 1.14
N LEU A 440 56.78 3.24 2.12
CA LEU A 440 56.98 2.68 3.47
C LEU A 440 57.07 1.14 3.45
N LYS A 441 56.33 0.46 2.55
CA LYS A 441 56.48 -0.99 2.35
C LYS A 441 57.82 -1.39 1.74
N GLN A 442 58.32 -0.62 0.76
CA GLN A 442 59.60 -0.90 0.09
C GLN A 442 60.81 -0.57 0.96
N GLN A 443 60.74 0.46 1.80
CA GLN A 443 61.83 0.95 2.65
C GLN A 443 61.71 0.54 4.12
N GLY A 444 60.65 -0.20 4.51
CA GLY A 444 60.30 -0.48 5.91
C GLY A 444 61.41 -1.16 6.73
N THR A 445 62.30 -1.93 6.08
CA THR A 445 63.45 -2.56 6.74
C THR A 445 64.61 -1.58 7.05
N GLY A 446 64.66 -0.44 6.35
CA GLY A 446 65.69 0.59 6.51
C GLY A 446 65.33 1.71 7.50
N ILE A 447 64.07 1.79 7.94
CA ILE A 447 63.57 2.88 8.78
C ILE A 447 63.58 2.46 10.26
N ALA A 448 64.50 3.02 11.04
CA ALA A 448 64.77 2.63 12.43
C ALA A 448 63.53 2.60 13.36
N TRP A 449 62.56 3.50 13.16
CA TRP A 449 61.33 3.55 13.96
C TRP A 449 60.22 2.62 13.47
N LEU A 450 60.35 2.02 12.26
CA LEU A 450 59.43 1.01 11.74
C LEU A 450 59.94 -0.42 11.91
N GLN A 451 61.25 -0.61 12.16
CA GLN A 451 61.91 -1.92 12.27
C GLN A 451 61.32 -2.86 13.32
N HIS A 452 60.66 -2.31 14.35
CA HIS A 452 60.10 -3.09 15.46
C HIS A 452 58.59 -3.31 15.37
N LEU A 453 57.92 -2.81 14.32
CA LEU A 453 56.47 -2.94 14.15
C LEU A 453 56.12 -4.15 13.28
N THR A 454 55.10 -4.90 13.70
CA THR A 454 54.46 -5.91 12.84
C THR A 454 53.66 -5.26 11.71
N GLU A 455 53.41 -5.98 10.63
CA GLU A 455 52.62 -5.47 9.49
C GLU A 455 51.22 -4.98 9.93
N ALA A 456 50.58 -5.67 10.86
CA ALA A 456 49.27 -5.29 11.42
C ALA A 456 49.34 -4.00 12.25
N GLN A 457 50.42 -3.80 13.02
CA GLN A 457 50.64 -2.57 13.77
C GLN A 457 50.94 -1.39 12.84
N CYS A 458 51.76 -1.60 11.81
CA CYS A 458 52.03 -0.59 10.79
C CYS A 458 50.74 -0.16 10.07
N GLN A 459 49.87 -1.11 9.73
CA GLN A 459 48.58 -0.81 9.12
C GLN A 459 47.65 -0.03 10.06
N SER A 460 47.56 -0.43 11.33
CA SER A 460 46.72 0.29 12.31
C SER A 460 47.21 1.72 12.56
N VAL A 461 48.53 1.92 12.64
CA VAL A 461 49.17 3.25 12.75
C VAL A 461 48.85 4.11 11.55
N LEU A 462 48.97 3.56 10.34
CA LEU A 462 48.64 4.25 9.09
C LEU A 462 47.16 4.67 9.07
N HIS A 463 46.25 3.79 9.48
CA HIS A 463 44.82 4.07 9.58
C HIS A 463 44.52 5.18 10.60
N GLN A 464 45.17 5.17 11.76
CA GLN A 464 45.02 6.23 12.77
C GLN A 464 45.50 7.58 12.24
N ALA A 465 46.68 7.61 11.61
CA ALA A 465 47.24 8.83 11.03
C ALA A 465 46.32 9.40 9.94
N MET A 466 45.78 8.55 9.06
CA MET A 466 44.83 8.95 8.01
C MET A 466 43.52 9.49 8.58
N LEU A 467 42.97 8.85 9.62
CA LEU A 467 41.75 9.30 10.28
C LEU A 467 41.94 10.63 11.01
N ARG A 468 43.06 10.79 11.71
CA ARG A 468 43.43 12.08 12.33
C ARG A 468 43.60 13.16 11.26
N TRP A 469 44.21 12.81 10.13
CA TRP A 469 44.40 13.75 9.03
C TRP A 469 43.06 14.24 8.46
N ILE A 470 42.13 13.33 8.19
CA ILE A 470 40.73 13.63 7.80
C ILE A 470 40.07 14.56 8.83
N ALA A 471 40.23 14.23 10.11
CA ALA A 471 39.61 14.95 11.22
C ALA A 471 40.15 16.38 11.37
N THR A 472 41.41 16.64 11.00
CA THR A 472 41.98 18.01 11.02
C THR A 472 41.39 18.93 9.94
N GLY A 473 40.78 18.38 8.88
CA GLY A 473 40.24 19.15 7.76
C GLY A 473 41.29 19.86 6.90
N LYS A 474 42.59 19.71 7.19
CA LYS A 474 43.72 20.35 6.46
C LYS A 474 44.25 19.49 5.31
N VAL A 475 43.41 18.62 4.77
CA VAL A 475 43.78 17.58 3.80
C VAL A 475 44.20 18.17 2.44
N ASN A 476 43.70 19.36 2.09
CA ASN A 476 43.94 20.02 0.80
C ASN A 476 45.02 21.13 0.84
N GLN A 477 45.86 21.19 1.89
CA GLN A 477 46.96 22.16 1.95
C GLN A 477 48.14 21.69 1.08
N PRO A 478 48.95 22.60 0.51
CA PRO A 478 50.12 22.22 -0.28
C PRO A 478 51.11 21.34 0.49
N ASP A 479 51.16 21.47 1.81
CA ASP A 479 52.00 20.69 2.72
C ASP A 479 51.32 19.41 3.25
N ALA A 480 50.22 18.97 2.60
CA ALA A 480 49.43 17.78 2.91
C ALA A 480 50.28 16.54 3.25
N MET A 481 51.30 16.27 2.42
CA MET A 481 52.22 15.14 2.62
C MET A 481 53.06 15.26 3.88
N ILE A 482 53.57 16.47 4.15
CA ILE A 482 54.41 16.79 5.30
C ILE A 482 53.59 16.56 6.58
N VAL A 483 52.33 17.00 6.57
CA VAL A 483 51.40 16.78 7.68
C VAL A 483 51.12 15.29 7.89
N LEU A 484 50.88 14.52 6.83
CA LEU A 484 50.64 13.07 6.95
C LEU A 484 51.87 12.32 7.50
N LEU A 485 53.07 12.59 6.97
CA LEU A 485 54.31 11.93 7.43
C LEU A 485 54.62 12.27 8.89
N ARG A 486 54.36 13.52 9.31
CA ARG A 486 54.48 13.92 10.72
C ARG A 486 53.45 13.21 11.61
N LEU A 487 52.21 13.04 11.14
CA LEU A 487 51.19 12.28 11.87
C LEU A 487 51.59 10.80 12.01
N ILE A 488 52.12 10.18 10.96
CA ILE A 488 52.61 8.80 11.02
C ILE A 488 53.78 8.68 12.01
N TYR A 489 54.74 9.61 11.97
CA TYR A 489 55.84 9.64 12.94
C TYR A 489 55.33 9.78 14.38
N LEU A 490 54.39 10.70 14.61
CA LEU A 490 53.78 10.94 15.92
C LEU A 490 53.05 9.70 16.46
N GLU A 491 52.33 8.97 15.62
CA GLU A 491 51.65 7.73 16.05
C GLU A 491 52.63 6.60 16.41
N VAL A 492 53.82 6.57 15.80
CA VAL A 492 54.82 5.53 16.10
C VAL A 492 55.70 5.88 17.29
N THR A 493 56.17 7.13 17.39
CA THR A 493 57.15 7.54 18.40
C THR A 493 56.52 8.17 19.65
N GLY A 494 55.26 8.61 19.55
CA GLY A 494 54.54 9.29 20.62
C GLY A 494 55.10 10.67 20.98
N SER A 495 56.07 11.19 20.23
CA SER A 495 56.68 12.50 20.48
C SER A 495 56.79 13.33 19.19
N ASP A 496 56.45 14.62 19.31
CA ASP A 496 56.58 15.61 18.23
C ASP A 496 57.97 16.30 18.24
N SER A 497 58.79 16.00 19.26
CA SER A 497 59.96 16.80 19.64
C SER A 497 61.26 16.50 18.87
N ASP A 498 61.36 15.34 18.20
CA ASP A 498 62.56 14.90 17.45
C ASP A 498 62.28 14.69 15.94
N GLY A 499 61.05 14.98 15.49
CA GLY A 499 60.61 14.72 14.12
C GLY A 499 61.10 15.72 13.08
N GLY A 500 61.54 16.92 13.48
CA GLY A 500 61.89 18.01 12.56
C GLY A 500 62.95 17.60 11.53
N THR A 501 64.14 17.19 11.97
CA THR A 501 65.28 16.90 11.09
C THR A 501 65.22 15.54 10.41
N SER A 502 64.63 14.51 11.03
CA SER A 502 64.51 13.20 10.37
C SER A 502 63.40 13.18 9.32
N VAL A 503 62.20 13.71 9.65
CA VAL A 503 61.07 13.74 8.72
C VAL A 503 61.35 14.69 7.54
N GLU A 504 62.06 15.81 7.75
CA GLU A 504 62.45 16.73 6.67
C GLU A 504 63.42 16.08 5.65
N SER A 505 64.39 15.27 6.10
CA SER A 505 65.28 14.54 5.20
C SER A 505 64.53 13.50 4.34
N TRP A 506 63.51 12.84 4.89
CA TRP A 506 62.66 11.91 4.14
C TRP A 506 61.67 12.62 3.21
N ILE A 507 61.15 13.78 3.62
CA ILE A 507 60.36 14.67 2.76
C ILE A 507 61.21 15.08 1.55
N GLU A 508 62.46 15.50 1.75
CA GLU A 508 63.37 15.83 0.64
C GLU A 508 63.65 14.62 -0.27
N THR A 509 63.86 13.43 0.30
CA THR A 509 64.10 12.20 -0.47
C THR A 509 62.87 11.79 -1.30
N PHE A 510 61.66 11.95 -0.74
CA PHE A 510 60.40 11.68 -1.42
C PHE A 510 60.09 12.73 -2.50
N LEU A 511 60.33 14.01 -2.20
CA LEU A 511 60.21 15.12 -3.16
C LEU A 511 61.23 15.03 -4.31
N GLN A 512 62.42 14.46 -4.08
CA GLN A 512 63.40 14.18 -5.14
C GLN A 512 62.99 13.00 -6.05
N MET A 513 62.21 12.04 -5.53
CA MET A 513 61.59 10.98 -6.35
C MET A 513 60.36 11.49 -7.12
N GLU A 514 59.71 12.54 -6.63
CA GLU A 514 58.74 13.33 -7.37
C GLU A 514 59.48 14.17 -8.42
N SER A 515 59.63 13.63 -9.64
CA SER A 515 59.98 14.48 -10.77
C SER A 515 59.01 15.67 -10.83
N PRO A 516 59.49 16.92 -11.03
CA PRO A 516 58.64 18.10 -11.05
C PRO A 516 57.89 18.14 -12.38
N SER A 517 56.94 17.24 -12.60
CA SER A 517 56.16 17.17 -13.82
C SER A 517 54.79 17.81 -13.58
N SER A 518 54.74 19.08 -13.99
CA SER A 518 53.55 19.89 -14.35
C SER A 518 52.40 19.90 -13.35
N SER A 519 52.45 20.84 -12.39
CA SER A 519 51.25 21.31 -11.70
C SER A 519 50.24 21.80 -12.74
N THR A 520 49.16 21.06 -12.94
CA THR A 520 48.13 21.45 -13.89
C THR A 520 47.26 22.54 -13.28
N ARG A 521 47.58 23.81 -13.54
CA ARG A 521 46.72 24.93 -13.14
C ARG A 521 45.39 24.82 -13.90
N LYS A 522 44.29 25.14 -13.22
CA LYS A 522 42.95 25.23 -13.82
C LYS A 522 43.02 26.20 -15.01
N HIS A 523 42.97 25.66 -16.22
CA HIS A 523 42.86 26.48 -17.42
C HIS A 523 41.39 26.85 -17.63
N GLU A 524 41.10 28.12 -17.93
CA GLU A 524 39.73 28.59 -18.19
C GLU A 524 39.07 27.88 -19.38
N ASN A 525 39.86 27.22 -20.24
CA ASN A 525 39.39 26.47 -21.39
C ASN A 525 39.55 24.94 -21.18
N LYS A 526 38.42 24.22 -21.11
CA LYS A 526 38.34 22.75 -20.93
C LYS A 526 39.08 21.99 -22.04
N GLU A 527 39.07 22.52 -23.26
CA GLU A 527 39.66 21.88 -24.44
C GLU A 527 41.19 21.87 -24.40
N VAL A 528 41.79 22.96 -23.94
CA VAL A 528 43.24 23.09 -23.77
C VAL A 528 43.74 22.13 -22.69
N TYR A 529 42.94 21.92 -21.65
CA TYR A 529 43.28 21.02 -20.56
C TYR A 529 43.23 19.55 -20.97
N ILE A 530 42.28 19.16 -21.83
CA ILE A 530 42.22 17.81 -22.40
C ILE A 530 43.41 17.53 -23.33
N GLN A 531 43.80 18.51 -24.16
CA GLN A 531 45.00 18.39 -25.01
C GLN A 531 46.28 18.22 -24.17
N LEU A 532 46.39 18.95 -23.06
CA LEU A 532 47.51 18.79 -22.12
C LEU A 532 47.52 17.40 -21.48
N LEU A 533 46.36 16.91 -21.04
CA LEU A 533 46.22 15.55 -20.50
C LEU A 533 46.60 14.49 -21.54
N GLN A 534 46.19 14.65 -22.80
CA GLN A 534 46.57 13.77 -23.90
C GLN A 534 48.08 13.72 -24.10
N THR A 535 48.75 14.87 -24.02
CA THR A 535 50.21 14.96 -24.16
C THR A 535 50.92 14.21 -23.02
N ILE A 536 50.44 14.38 -21.79
CA ILE A 536 50.99 13.72 -20.59
C ILE A 536 50.79 12.20 -20.64
N LEU A 537 49.61 11.73 -21.09
CA LEU A 537 49.31 10.30 -21.16
C LEU A 537 50.09 9.61 -22.28
N ALA A 538 50.28 10.29 -23.42
CA ALA A 538 51.05 9.81 -24.56
C ALA A 538 52.58 9.79 -24.31
N ASP A 539 53.09 10.54 -23.34
CA ASP A 539 54.52 10.59 -23.04
C ASP A 539 54.99 9.28 -22.37
N SER A 540 55.79 8.48 -23.08
CA SER A 540 56.37 7.24 -22.58
C SER A 540 57.50 7.43 -21.57
N THR A 541 58.02 8.65 -21.41
CA THR A 541 59.13 8.97 -20.51
C THR A 541 58.67 9.33 -19.09
N LEU A 542 57.37 9.61 -18.92
CA LEU A 542 56.80 9.95 -17.62
C LEU A 542 56.52 8.69 -16.77
N PRO A 543 56.86 8.71 -15.46
CA PRO A 543 56.52 7.63 -14.54
C PRO A 543 55.02 7.38 -14.47
N GLU A 544 54.61 6.13 -14.24
CA GLU A 544 53.19 5.76 -14.07
C GLU A 544 52.49 6.59 -12.99
N GLY A 545 53.18 6.87 -11.88
CA GLY A 545 52.66 7.71 -10.80
C GLY A 545 52.38 9.17 -11.22
N ALA A 546 53.15 9.71 -12.18
CA ALA A 546 52.89 11.06 -12.72
C ALA A 546 51.60 11.08 -13.56
N LYS A 547 51.35 10.01 -14.34
CA LYS A 547 50.12 9.85 -15.12
C LYS A 547 48.89 9.71 -14.23
N GLN A 548 48.98 8.88 -13.18
CA GLN A 548 47.90 8.74 -12.18
C GLN A 548 47.60 10.05 -11.46
N ARG A 549 48.65 10.82 -11.10
CA ARG A 549 48.49 12.14 -10.47
C ARG A 549 47.79 13.14 -11.40
N ALA A 550 48.21 13.21 -12.67
CA ALA A 550 47.58 14.09 -13.65
C ALA A 550 46.10 13.75 -13.87
N VAL A 551 45.76 12.45 -13.91
CA VAL A 551 44.36 12.00 -13.99
C VAL A 551 43.56 12.34 -12.72
N ALA A 552 44.16 12.18 -11.53
CA ALA A 552 43.51 12.55 -10.28
C ALA A 552 43.28 14.07 -10.17
N GLU A 553 44.28 14.89 -10.53
CA GLU A 553 44.16 16.35 -10.61
C GLU A 553 43.05 16.77 -11.58
N PHE A 554 42.98 16.10 -12.74
CA PHE A 554 41.93 16.34 -13.72
C PHE A 554 40.53 16.10 -13.15
N TRP A 555 40.29 14.94 -12.52
CA TRP A 555 38.99 14.63 -11.91
C TRP A 555 38.66 15.53 -10.71
N GLU A 556 39.68 16.01 -10.01
CA GLU A 556 39.53 16.96 -8.90
C GLU A 556 39.06 18.34 -9.39
N VAL A 557 39.64 18.86 -10.48
CA VAL A 557 39.29 20.15 -11.08
C VAL A 557 37.83 20.19 -11.55
N TYR A 558 37.30 19.06 -12.03
CA TYR A 558 35.95 18.94 -12.56
C TYR A 558 34.97 18.22 -11.62
N ARG A 559 35.23 18.27 -10.31
CA ARG A 559 34.44 17.58 -9.29
C ARG A 559 32.94 17.90 -9.30
N GLU A 560 32.56 19.09 -9.78
CA GLU A 560 31.17 19.53 -9.83
C GLU A 560 30.47 19.18 -11.16
N ASP A 561 31.23 18.76 -12.18
CA ASP A 561 30.75 18.62 -13.55
C ASP A 561 31.36 17.40 -14.26
N TYR A 562 31.20 16.23 -13.63
CA TYR A 562 31.67 14.97 -14.22
C TYR A 562 30.94 14.63 -15.53
N ALA A 563 29.71 15.12 -15.71
CA ALA A 563 28.87 14.86 -16.89
C ALA A 563 29.48 15.39 -18.17
N GLU A 564 29.71 16.69 -18.21
CA GLU A 564 30.25 17.35 -19.39
C GLU A 564 31.66 16.82 -19.69
N VAL A 565 32.48 16.64 -18.66
CA VAL A 565 33.87 16.22 -18.83
C VAL A 565 34.02 14.77 -19.31
N THR A 566 33.11 13.87 -18.91
CA THR A 566 33.08 12.50 -19.47
C THR A 566 32.72 12.52 -20.96
N THR A 567 31.78 13.39 -21.37
CA THR A 567 31.42 13.52 -22.79
C THR A 567 32.55 14.12 -23.63
N LEU A 568 33.30 15.07 -23.09
CA LEU A 568 34.47 15.65 -23.73
C LEU A 568 35.62 14.64 -23.85
N LEU A 569 35.90 13.85 -22.81
CA LEU A 569 36.88 12.76 -22.90
C LEU A 569 36.48 11.71 -23.95
N GLN A 570 35.18 11.46 -24.14
CA GLN A 570 34.68 10.55 -25.15
C GLN A 570 34.84 11.12 -26.57
N SER A 571 34.59 12.42 -26.78
CA SER A 571 34.78 13.07 -28.08
C SER A 571 36.24 13.12 -28.52
N HIS A 572 37.18 13.15 -27.56
CA HIS A 572 38.63 13.09 -27.81
C HIS A 572 39.21 11.67 -27.80
N HIS A 573 38.40 10.63 -27.68
CA HIS A 573 38.82 9.22 -27.57
C HIS A 573 39.77 8.91 -26.39
N LEU A 574 39.81 9.77 -25.36
CA LEU A 574 40.70 9.64 -24.19
C LEU A 574 40.03 8.95 -23.00
N LEU A 575 38.71 8.77 -23.02
CA LEU A 575 37.96 8.21 -21.89
C LEU A 575 38.51 6.87 -21.40
N LEU A 576 38.86 5.96 -22.31
CA LEU A 576 39.34 4.62 -21.95
C LEU A 576 40.73 4.66 -21.31
N GLU A 577 41.59 5.54 -21.81
CA GLU A 577 42.94 5.75 -21.27
C GLU A 577 42.91 6.45 -19.92
N VAL A 578 42.09 7.50 -19.77
CA VAL A 578 41.87 8.17 -18.48
C VAL A 578 41.29 7.20 -17.46
N THR A 579 40.28 6.41 -17.83
CA THR A 579 39.67 5.41 -16.93
C THR A 579 40.65 4.32 -16.52
N ARG A 580 41.61 3.95 -17.38
CA ARG A 580 42.69 3.01 -17.02
C ARG A 580 43.58 3.55 -15.90
N TRP A 581 43.90 4.84 -15.95
CA TRP A 581 44.76 5.49 -14.95
C TRP A 581 43.99 6.01 -13.71
N THR A 582 42.66 6.05 -13.75
CA THR A 582 41.85 6.40 -12.59
C THR A 582 41.85 5.28 -11.53
N ASN A 583 42.20 5.63 -10.29
CA ASN A 583 42.12 4.75 -9.13
C ASN A 583 40.71 4.17 -8.92
N GLN A 584 40.60 2.93 -8.45
CA GLN A 584 39.32 2.26 -8.20
C GLN A 584 38.42 3.05 -7.24
N TYR A 585 38.95 3.62 -6.17
CA TYR A 585 38.13 4.37 -5.20
C TYR A 585 37.68 5.73 -5.75
N THR A 586 38.50 6.34 -6.63
CA THR A 586 38.12 7.53 -7.39
C THR A 586 36.97 7.21 -8.35
N LYS A 587 36.98 6.05 -9.01
CA LYS A 587 35.86 5.58 -9.85
C LYS A 587 34.59 5.38 -9.03
N GLU A 588 34.68 4.67 -7.90
CA GLU A 588 33.55 4.44 -6.99
C GLU A 588 32.92 5.77 -6.52
N GLU A 589 33.74 6.77 -6.18
CA GLU A 589 33.27 8.07 -5.72
C GLU A 589 32.66 8.92 -6.85
N ILE A 590 33.24 8.90 -8.05
CA ILE A 590 32.66 9.57 -9.24
C ILE A 590 31.31 8.95 -9.56
N ILE A 591 31.20 7.61 -9.57
CA ILE A 591 29.94 6.89 -9.76
C ILE A 591 28.97 7.31 -8.66
N ARG A 592 29.39 7.34 -7.39
CA ARG A 592 28.52 7.70 -6.28
C ARG A 592 27.91 9.09 -6.44
N ARG A 593 28.75 10.09 -6.69
CA ARG A 593 28.30 11.49 -6.88
C ARG A 593 27.40 11.64 -8.09
N ARG A 594 27.72 10.97 -9.21
CA ARG A 594 26.87 10.92 -10.40
C ARG A 594 25.51 10.29 -10.09
N THR A 595 25.48 9.18 -9.37
CA THR A 595 24.23 8.54 -8.96
C THR A 595 23.42 9.47 -8.06
N MET A 596 24.05 10.20 -7.14
CA MET A 596 23.36 11.19 -6.29
C MET A 596 22.92 12.46 -7.02
N GLN A 597 23.55 12.82 -8.14
CA GLN A 597 23.17 13.96 -8.98
C GLN A 597 22.02 13.63 -9.94
N VAL A 598 21.99 12.39 -10.46
CA VAL A 598 21.00 11.91 -11.43
C VAL A 598 19.76 11.34 -10.75
N PHE A 599 19.93 10.70 -9.60
CA PHE A 599 18.88 10.04 -8.85
C PHE A 599 18.70 10.72 -7.50
N SER A 600 17.49 10.68 -6.94
CA SER A 600 17.28 11.16 -5.56
C SER A 600 18.18 10.39 -4.60
N ALA A 601 18.57 11.00 -3.46
CA ALA A 601 19.44 10.35 -2.46
C ALA A 601 18.96 8.94 -2.06
N GLU A 602 17.64 8.74 -2.09
CA GLU A 602 16.96 7.47 -1.89
C GLU A 602 17.23 6.44 -3.00
N GLN A 603 17.03 6.81 -4.28
CA GLN A 603 17.30 5.93 -5.42
C GLN A 603 18.81 5.63 -5.56
N ALA A 604 19.66 6.60 -5.24
CA ALA A 604 21.09 6.39 -5.18
C ALA A 604 21.46 5.34 -4.11
N SER A 605 20.88 5.40 -2.91
CA SER A 605 21.17 4.43 -1.84
C SER A 605 20.88 2.96 -2.22
N ILE A 606 19.95 2.73 -3.14
CA ILE A 606 19.58 1.42 -3.69
C ILE A 606 20.53 0.99 -4.80
N LEU A 607 20.98 1.93 -5.65
CA LEU A 607 21.83 1.63 -6.80
C LEU A 607 23.32 1.50 -6.45
N LEU A 608 23.81 2.26 -5.46
CA LEU A 608 25.21 2.22 -4.99
C LEU A 608 25.68 0.83 -4.51
N PRO A 609 24.80 -0.02 -3.91
CA PRO A 609 25.07 -1.43 -3.68
C PRO A 609 25.53 -2.23 -4.91
N PHE A 610 25.02 -1.91 -6.10
CA PHE A 610 25.19 -2.69 -7.34
C PHE A 610 26.39 -2.26 -8.18
N PHE A 611 27.02 -1.13 -7.89
CA PHE A 611 28.17 -0.60 -8.65
C PHE A 611 29.55 -0.92 -8.05
N ALA A 612 29.62 -1.83 -7.06
CA ALA A 612 30.79 -2.04 -6.19
C ALA A 612 31.47 -3.40 -6.32
#